data_AF-A0A5D3KA44-F1
#
_entry.id   AF-A0A5D3KA44-F1
#
_cell.length_a   1.000
_cell.length_b   1.000
_cell.length_c   1.000
_cell.angle_alpha   90.00
_cell.angle_beta   90.00
_cell.angle_gamma   90.00
#
_symmetry.space_group_name_H-M   'P 1'
#
loop_
_entity.id
_entity.type
_entity.pdbx_description
1 polymer ?
#
loop_
_entity_poly.entity_id
_entity_poly.type
_entity_poly.pdbx_seq_one_letter_code
_entity_poly.pdbx_strand_id
1 'polypeptide(L)' 'MAAATCLKCEGHAFERGRIMPLGEQHAVSVLQCADCGAVVGILETQSSIESLHKQVASIDAGIMRIVKAMQDLS' A
#
# COMPACT_ATOMS: atom_id res chain seq x y z
N MET A 1 -6.90 13.25 26.61
CA MET A 1 -6.46 12.82 25.27
C MET A 1 -5.89 11.42 25.42
N ALA A 2 -6.30 10.45 24.60
CA ALA A 2 -5.73 9.11 24.64
C ALA A 2 -4.37 9.13 23.93
N ALA A 3 -3.31 8.67 24.61
CA ALA A 3 -2.02 8.43 23.99
C ALA A 3 -2.05 7.04 23.35
N ALA A 4 -1.47 6.90 22.16
CA ALA A 4 -1.22 5.57 21.61
C ALA A 4 -0.21 4.85 22.52
N THR A 5 -0.48 3.57 22.82
CA THR A 5 0.36 2.74 23.70
C THR A 5 0.71 1.45 22.98
N CYS A 6 2.00 1.11 22.96
CA CYS A 6 2.48 -0.13 22.39
C CYS A 6 2.02 -1.30 23.26
N LEU A 7 1.27 -2.25 22.69
CA LEU A 7 0.79 -3.43 23.41
C LEU A 7 1.90 -4.40 23.86
N LYS A 8 3.13 -4.24 23.34
CA LYS A 8 4.26 -5.12 23.64
C LYS A 8 5.10 -4.63 24.83
N CYS A 9 5.39 -3.32 24.90
CA CYS A 9 6.31 -2.75 25.89
C CYS A 9 5.74 -1.54 26.63
N GLU A 10 4.47 -1.20 26.41
CA GLU A 10 3.78 -0.05 27.00
C GLU A 10 4.39 1.32 26.63
N GLY A 11 5.32 1.34 25.67
CA GLY A 11 5.92 2.56 25.14
C GLY A 11 4.92 3.45 24.40
N HIS A 12 5.20 4.74 24.36
CA HIS A 12 4.31 5.75 23.76
C HIS A 12 4.92 6.45 22.54
N ALA A 13 6.17 6.16 22.21
CA ALA A 13 6.86 6.70 21.05
C ALA A 13 6.71 5.75 19.84
N PHE A 14 6.39 6.33 18.68
CA PHE A 14 6.25 5.60 17.42
C PHE A 14 7.02 6.31 16.31
N GLU A 15 7.59 5.52 15.43
CA GLU A 15 8.41 5.98 14.31
C GLU A 15 8.09 5.20 13.03
N ARG A 16 8.54 5.73 11.89
CA ARG A 16 8.46 5.02 10.61
C ARG A 16 9.66 4.10 10.47
N GLY A 17 9.41 2.81 10.35
CA GLY A 17 10.40 1.80 10.04
C GLY A 17 10.28 1.30 8.59
N ARG A 18 11.26 0.52 8.16
CA ARG A 18 11.16 -0.35 6.99
C ARG A 18 11.40 -1.78 7.40
N ILE A 19 10.54 -2.69 6.96
CA ILE A 19 10.71 -4.13 7.19
C ILE A 19 10.63 -4.86 5.86
N MET A 20 11.24 -6.03 5.78
CA MET A 20 11.11 -6.96 4.66
C MET A 20 10.20 -8.11 5.11
N PRO A 21 8.91 -8.12 4.73
CA PRO A 21 8.03 -9.24 5.07
C PRO A 21 8.54 -10.54 4.45
N LEU A 22 8.32 -11.66 5.13
CA LEU A 22 8.72 -12.96 4.61
C LEU A 22 7.95 -13.27 3.33
N GLY A 23 8.69 -13.63 2.26
CA GLY A 23 8.13 -13.93 0.95
C GLY A 23 7.93 -12.72 0.04
N GLU A 24 8.11 -11.51 0.55
CA GLU A 24 8.00 -10.29 -0.26
C GLU A 24 9.34 -9.97 -0.94
N GLN A 25 9.28 -9.32 -2.10
CA GLN A 25 10.49 -8.88 -2.82
C GLN A 25 10.94 -7.46 -2.47
N HIS A 26 10.11 -6.71 -1.76
CA HIS A 26 10.37 -5.30 -1.46
C HIS A 26 10.13 -5.00 0.01
N ALA A 27 10.97 -4.12 0.56
CA ALA A 27 10.76 -3.60 1.91
C ALA A 27 9.53 -2.69 1.94
N VAL A 28 8.67 -2.90 2.93
CA VAL A 28 7.47 -2.08 3.14
C VAL A 28 7.72 -1.07 4.25
N SER A 29 7.12 0.11 4.11
CA SER A 29 7.13 1.12 5.17
C SER A 29 6.14 0.70 6.25
N VAL A 30 6.53 0.85 7.52
CA VAL A 30 5.68 0.50 8.66
C VAL A 30 5.69 1.59 9.70
N LEU A 31 4.67 1.62 10.53
CA LEU A 31 4.68 2.33 11.80
C LEU A 31 5.07 1.33 12.90
N GLN A 32 6.13 1.63 13.64
CA GLN A 32 6.65 0.77 14.71
C GLN A 32 6.85 1.55 16.02
N CYS A 33 6.83 0.85 17.14
CA CYS A 33 7.22 1.41 18.44
C CYS A 33 8.73 1.70 18.45
N ALA A 34 9.10 2.93 18.82
CA ALA A 34 10.50 3.35 18.87
C ALA A 34 11.31 2.65 19.98
N ASP A 35 10.63 2.17 21.03
CA ASP A 35 11.29 1.55 22.19
C ASP A 35 11.61 0.07 21.97
N CYS A 36 10.70 -0.68 21.32
CA CYS A 36 10.82 -2.15 21.20
C CYS A 36 10.75 -2.69 19.76
N GLY A 37 10.60 -1.82 18.76
CA GLY A 37 10.50 -2.19 17.35
C GLY A 37 9.23 -2.95 16.96
N ALA A 38 8.24 -3.05 17.85
CA ALA A 38 6.99 -3.73 17.53
C ALA A 38 6.23 -2.99 16.42
N VAL A 39 5.91 -3.70 15.35
CA VAL A 39 5.13 -3.17 14.23
C VAL A 39 3.67 -3.02 14.66
N VAL A 40 3.13 -1.82 14.49
CA VAL A 40 1.75 -1.47 14.84
C VAL A 40 0.86 -1.40 13.60
N GLY A 41 1.45 -1.11 12.44
CA GLY A 41 0.73 -1.08 11.18
C GLY A 41 1.66 -0.93 9.98
N ILE A 42 1.12 -1.25 8.80
CA ILE A 42 1.81 -1.08 7.52
C ILE A 42 1.41 0.27 6.94
N LEU A 43 2.38 1.00 6.42
CA LEU A 43 2.16 2.24 5.69
C LEU A 43 2.20 1.87 4.20
N GLU A 44 1.05 1.85 3.55
CA GLU A 44 0.97 1.59 2.12
C GLU A 44 1.81 2.62 1.35
N THR A 45 2.65 2.13 0.45
CA THR A 45 3.50 2.96 -0.39
C THR A 45 2.76 3.38 -1.66
N GLN A 46 3.07 4.59 -2.16
CA GLN A 46 2.49 5.15 -3.40
C GLN A 46 2.59 4.21 -4.62
N SER A 47 3.53 3.26 -4.61
CA SER A 47 3.72 2.25 -5.64
C SER A 47 2.46 1.39 -5.89
N SER A 48 1.68 1.08 -4.86
CA SER A 48 0.42 0.33 -5.02
C SER A 48 -0.62 1.16 -5.77
N ILE A 49 -0.68 2.46 -5.49
CA ILE A 49 -1.58 3.41 -6.16
C ILE A 49 -1.16 3.61 -7.63
N GLU A 50 0.14 3.74 -7.91
CA GLU A 50 0.64 3.88 -9.28
C GLU A 50 0.38 2.61 -10.11
N SER A 51 0.56 1.43 -9.51
CA SER A 51 0.22 0.15 -10.14
C SER A 51 -1.28 0.07 -10.48
N LEU A 52 -2.14 0.47 -9.54
CA LEU A 52 -3.59 0.54 -9.77
C LEU A 52 -3.95 1.52 -10.89
N HIS A 53 -3.32 2.70 -10.92
CA HIS A 53 -3.52 3.66 -12.01
C HIS A 53 -3.15 3.09 -13.38
N LYS A 54 -2.03 2.37 -13.48
CA LYS A 54 -1.62 1.70 -14.74
C LYS A 54 -2.62 0.62 -15.15
N GLN A 55 -3.13 -0.15 -14.20
CA GLN A 55 -4.15 -1.17 -14.47
C GLN A 55 -5.45 -0.55 -14.98
N VAL A 56 -5.94 0.52 -14.34
CA VAL A 56 -7.14 1.26 -14.76
C VAL A 56 -6.96 1.82 -16.18
N ALA A 57 -5.82 2.47 -16.47
CA ALA A 57 -5.54 3.00 -17.79
C ALA A 57 -5.53 1.90 -18.88
N SER A 58 -5.02 0.70 -18.56
CA SER A 58 -5.04 -0.44 -19.48
C SER A 58 -6.46 -0.95 -19.74
N ILE A 59 -7.32 -0.97 -18.71
CA ILE A 59 -8.73 -1.36 -18.83
C ILE A 59 -9.48 -0.38 -19.72
N ASP A 60 -9.33 0.93 -19.46
CA ASP A 60 -9.97 1.99 -20.26
C ASP A 60 -9.58 1.90 -21.74
N ALA A 61 -8.29 1.71 -22.02
CA ALA A 61 -7.81 1.51 -23.39
C ALA A 61 -8.36 0.22 -24.04
N GLY A 62 -8.65 -0.81 -23.24
CA GLY A 62 -9.33 -2.02 -23.69
C GLY A 62 -10.79 -1.76 -24.06
N ILE A 63 -11.53 -1.08 -23.18
CA ILE A 63 -12.95 -0.73 -23.39
C ILE A 63 -13.11 0.13 -24.64
N MET A 64 -12.25 1.15 -24.84
CA MET A 64 -12.32 2.01 -26.03
C MET A 64 -12.10 1.24 -27.33
N ARG A 65 -11.22 0.23 -27.33
CA ARG A 65 -11.03 -0.66 -28.49
C ARG A 65 -12.26 -1.50 -28.78
N ILE A 66 -12.94 -2.01 -27.75
CA ILE A 66 -14.18 -2.78 -27.89
C ILE A 66 -15.30 -1.89 -28.43
N VAL A 67 -15.49 -0.70 -27.86
CA VAL A 67 -16.50 0.26 -28.33
C VAL A 67 -16.29 0.61 -29.80
N LYS A 68 -15.04 0.87 -30.21
CA LYS A 68 -14.72 1.14 -31.61
C LYS A 68 -15.07 -0.05 -32.52
N ALA A 69 -14.67 -1.26 -32.14
CA ALA A 69 -14.99 -2.45 -32.91
C ALA A 69 -16.51 -2.69 -33.04
N MET A 70 -17.29 -2.33 -32.02
CA MET A 70 -18.76 -2.40 -32.09
C MET A 70 -19.36 -1.36 -33.05
N GLN A 71 -18.82 -0.14 -33.08
CA GLN A 71 -19.26 0.91 -34.00
C GLN A 71 -18.93 0.58 -35.46
N ASP A 72 -17.79 -0.06 -35.71
CA ASP A 72 -17.38 -0.46 -37.06
C ASP A 72 -18.24 -1.62 -37.61
N LEU A 73 -19.02 -2.31 -36.76
CA LEU A 73 -19.93 -3.41 -37.11
C LEU A 73 -21.40 -2.95 -37.33
N SER A 74 -21.73 -1.69 -37.04
CA SER A 74 -23.07 -1.10 -37.21
C SER A 74 -23.13 -0.17 -38.42
#